data_AF-X0XD61-F1
#
_entry.id   AF-X0XD61-F1
#
_cell.length_a   1.000
_cell.length_b   1.000
_cell.length_c   1.000
_cell.angle_alpha   90.00
_cell.angle_beta   90.00
_cell.angle_gamma   90.00
#
_symmetry.space_group_name_H-M   'P 1'
#
loop_
_entity.id
_entity.type
_entity.pdbx_description
1 polymer ?
#
loop_
_entity_poly.entity_id
_entity_poly.type
_entity_poly.pdbx_seq_one_letter_code
_entity_poly.pdbx_strand_id
1 'polypeptide(L)' 'DTEEEVLVADLDLDIVRQVRNEWQFYRDRRPDAYGKIVDA' A
#
# COMPACT_ATOMS: atom_id res chain seq x y z
N ASP A 1 -1.53 -19.02 -23.46
CA ASP A 1 -1.91 -18.28 -22.24
C ASP A 1 -2.31 -19.14 -21.04
N THR A 2 -1.94 -20.43 -21.01
CA THR A 2 -2.12 -21.31 -19.83
C THR A 2 -0.89 -22.18 -19.65
N GLU A 3 0.28 -21.53 -19.57
CA GLU A 3 1.51 -22.20 -19.13
C GLU A 3 1.82 -21.78 -17.69
N GLU A 4 2.30 -22.73 -16.89
CA GLU A 4 2.68 -22.49 -15.50
C GLU A 4 4.07 -21.85 -15.44
N GLU A 5 4.17 -20.74 -14.71
CA GLU A 5 5.40 -19.97 -14.58
C GLU A 5 5.65 -19.57 -13.12
N VAL A 6 6.94 -19.38 -12.77
CA VAL A 6 7.37 -18.89 -11.46
C VAL A 6 7.97 -17.50 -11.62
N LEU A 7 7.33 -16.51 -11.01
CA LEU A 7 7.84 -15.15 -10.94
C LEU A 7 8.68 -14.97 -9.66
N VAL A 8 9.93 -14.57 -9.84
CA VAL A 8 10.83 -14.19 -8.74
C VAL A 8 11.23 -12.74 -8.94
N ALA A 9 11.16 -11.93 -7.88
CA ALA A 9 11.56 -10.53 -7.89
C ALA A 9 12.18 -10.12 -6.56
N ASP A 10 13.21 -9.29 -6.63
CA ASP A 10 13.80 -8.63 -5.47
C ASP A 10 12.98 -7.39 -5.10
N LEU A 11 12.67 -7.25 -3.82
CA LEU A 11 11.88 -6.13 -3.31
C LEU A 11 12.75 -5.29 -2.37
N ASP A 12 13.09 -4.08 -2.80
CA ASP A 12 13.70 -3.07 -1.92
C ASP A 12 12.63 -2.41 -1.05
N LEU A 13 12.65 -2.74 0.24
CA LEU A 13 11.67 -2.25 1.20
C LEU A 13 11.95 -0.82 1.66
N ASP A 14 13.13 -0.25 1.42
CA ASP A 14 13.44 1.12 1.81
C ASP A 14 12.66 2.15 0.98
N ILE A 15 12.28 1.78 -0.26
CA ILE A 15 11.38 2.58 -1.11
C ILE A 15 10.06 2.90 -0.41
N VAL A 16 9.56 2.01 0.47
CA VAL A 16 8.35 2.26 1.24
C VAL A 16 8.48 3.50 2.11
N ARG A 17 9.64 3.71 2.75
CA ARG A 17 9.88 4.90 3.58
C ARG A 17 9.98 6.14 2.72
N GLN A 18 10.69 6.07 1.59
CA GLN A 18 10.80 7.18 0.64
C GLN A 18 9.42 7.65 0.16
N VAL A 19 8.60 6.73 -0.37
CA VAL A 19 7.28 7.06 -0.91
C VAL A 19 6.33 7.55 0.19
N ARG A 20 6.40 7.02 1.41
CA ARG A 20 5.61 7.53 2.55
C ARG A 20 6.00 8.97 2.96
N ASN A 21 7.26 9.34 2.77
CA ASN A 21 7.73 10.70 3.06
C ASN A 21 7.39 11.68 1.93
N GLU A 22 7.48 11.24 0.68
CA GLU A 22 7.09 12.06 -0.48
C GLU A 22 5.57 12.24 -0.53
N TRP A 23 4.82 11.16 -0.36
CA TRP A 23 3.37 11.14 -0.45
C TRP A 23 2.75 10.98 0.93
N GLN A 24 2.15 12.07 1.37
CA GLN A 24 1.66 12.25 2.73
C GLN A 24 0.30 11.58 2.97
N PHE A 25 0.01 10.47 2.29
CA PHE A 25 -1.27 9.75 2.39
C PHE A 25 -1.61 9.31 3.81
N TYR A 26 -0.61 9.00 4.64
CA TYR A 26 -0.83 8.64 6.04
C TYR A 26 -1.16 9.84 6.93
N ARG A 27 -0.56 11.01 6.64
CA ARG A 27 -0.84 12.26 7.35
C ARG A 27 -2.22 12.81 6.98
N ASP A 28 -2.55 12.74 5.69
CA ASP A 28 -3.76 13.35 5.12
C ASP A 28 -4.99 12.42 5.23
N ARG A 29 -4.89 11.32 5.99
CA ARG A 29 -6.04 10.46 6.28
C ARG A 29 -7.10 11.27 7.02
N ARG A 30 -8.36 10.91 6.79
CA ARG A 30 -9.53 11.43 7.52
C ARG A 30 -10.20 10.32 8.32
N PRO A 31 -9.67 9.96 9.50
CA PRO A 31 -10.23 8.88 10.33
C PRO A 31 -11.70 9.11 10.71
N ASP A 32 -12.12 10.38 10.80
CA ASP A 32 -13.50 10.79 11.03
C ASP A 32 -14.47 10.25 9.97
N ALA A 33 -14.01 10.03 8.74
CA ALA A 33 -14.83 9.51 7.64
C ALA A 33 -14.88 7.97 7.58
N TYR A 34 -14.13 7.25 8.43
CA TYR A 34 -13.99 5.81 8.31
C TYR A 34 -15.12 5.00 8.93
N GLY A 35 -16.03 5.61 9.70
CA GLY A 35 -17.11 4.90 10.40
C GLY A 35 -17.84 3.87 9.52
N LYS A 36 -18.35 4.30 8.35
CA LYS A 36 -19.07 3.43 7.42
C LYS A 36 -18.24 2.28 6.82
N ILE A 37 -16.91 2.39 6.84
CA ILE A 37 -15.99 1.39 6.27
C ILE A 37 -15.66 0.31 7.30
N VAL A 38 -15.71 0.65 8.60
CA VAL A 38 -15.34 -0.25 9.70
C VAL A 38 -16.55 -0.87 10.41
N ASP A 39 -17.77 -0.50 10.02
CA ASP A 39 -19.00 -1.11 10.54
C ASP A 39 -19.10 -2.58 10.07
N ALA A 40 -19.47 -3.47 10.99
CA ALA A 40 -19.48 -4.94 10.81
C ALA A 40 -20.70 -5.47 10.05
#